data_AF-A0A956LE54-F1
#
_entry.id   AF-A0A956LE54-F1
#
_cell.length_a   1.000
_cell.length_b   1.000
_cell.length_c   1.000
_cell.angle_alpha   90.00
_cell.angle_beta   90.00
_cell.angle_gamma   90.00
#
_symmetry.space_group_name_H-M   'P 1'
#
loop_
_entity.id
_entity.type
_entity.pdbx_description
1 polymer ?
#
loop_
_entity_poly.entity_id
_entity_poly.type
_entity_poly.pdbx_seq_one_letter_code
_entity_poly.pdbx_strand_id
1 'polypeptide(L)'
;MTLALPLLAALVGPPTPSASAPATAPAIPSTITPARPDPALARARALGLRPRADGGFEYAGATGERFDATIHRDGTVEFHLDPTIQIKPDGVCLIAVCVVRGMAKGARQSRRQQVKRAAVVTIAELAAGLVAGAAGLPLPRTTPLQRAPGSQPPPGGTTALGIPGSGSLTNPSVPNHVGGTVQGRYGYLPQPTAAMTAFMDRTFELRLELVKAADQERLERELERLPLALLEAWSAAPTLAQRHELVLQAWDDLISLPSPHRDAVLTASADRELERRREDAATRARAVILELVRERAPAGSASAFTRAELDAFNRGRPARDQFTPYAAVAHESRAARSPR
;
A
#
# COMPACT_ATOMS: atom_id res chain seq x y z
N MET A 1 -21.64 -6.42 -25.65
CA MET A 1 -21.89 -4.98 -25.89
C MET A 1 -20.55 -4.31 -25.91
N THR A 2 -20.18 -3.88 -27.11
CA THR A 2 -18.83 -3.47 -27.52
C THR A 2 -18.94 -2.01 -27.92
N LEU A 3 -18.20 -1.12 -27.26
CA LEU A 3 -18.03 0.29 -27.65
C LEU A 3 -16.53 0.57 -27.48
N ALA A 4 -15.72 0.57 -28.55
CA ALA A 4 -15.63 1.55 -29.64
C ALA A 4 -15.12 2.91 -29.14
N LEU A 5 -13.80 3.10 -29.31
CA LEU A 5 -13.07 4.35 -29.10
C LEU A 5 -12.26 4.57 -30.39
N PRO A 6 -12.57 5.57 -31.22
CA PRO A 6 -11.72 5.94 -32.33
C PRO A 6 -11.13 7.36 -32.15
N LEU A 7 -10.15 7.67 -33.00
CA LEU A 7 -9.53 8.98 -33.25
C LEU A 7 -8.48 9.52 -32.26
N LEU A 8 -7.21 9.18 -32.54
CA LEU A 8 -6.11 10.15 -32.67
C LEU A 8 -4.91 9.48 -33.34
N ALA A 9 -5.05 9.23 -34.64
CA ALA A 9 -3.97 8.74 -35.50
C ALA A 9 -4.06 9.44 -36.87
N ALA A 10 -3.62 10.70 -36.94
CA ALA A 10 -3.36 11.38 -38.20
C ALA A 10 -2.58 12.68 -37.94
N LEU A 11 -1.25 12.58 -37.82
CA LEU A 11 -0.26 13.64 -38.16
C LEU A 11 1.17 13.17 -37.77
N VAL A 12 1.61 12.05 -38.34
CA VAL A 12 3.04 11.73 -38.42
C VAL A 12 3.33 11.53 -39.89
N GLY A 13 3.95 12.53 -40.51
CA GLY A 13 4.45 12.43 -41.88
C GLY A 13 5.56 11.37 -41.97
N PRO A 14 5.75 10.77 -43.15
CA PRO A 14 6.79 9.76 -43.34
C PRO A 14 8.17 10.36 -43.05
N PRO A 15 9.03 9.68 -42.27
CA PRO A 15 10.40 10.13 -42.08
C PRO A 15 11.16 10.05 -43.41
N THR A 16 11.78 11.15 -43.79
CA THR A 16 12.75 11.21 -44.88
C THR A 16 13.95 10.30 -44.54
N PRO A 17 14.37 9.40 -45.43
CA PRO A 17 15.58 8.60 -45.22
C PRO A 17 16.81 9.51 -45.38
N SER A 18 17.33 10.00 -44.25
CA SER A 18 18.61 10.70 -44.21
C SER A 18 19.73 9.66 -44.22
N ALA A 19 20.35 9.47 -45.39
CA ALA A 19 21.54 8.67 -45.57
C ALA A 19 22.74 9.36 -44.91
N SER A 20 23.01 9.02 -43.65
CA SER A 20 24.27 9.35 -42.97
C SER A 20 25.02 8.06 -42.68
N ALA A 21 26.28 8.02 -43.13
CA ALA A 21 27.19 6.89 -43.03
C ALA A 21 27.39 6.42 -41.58
N PRO A 22 27.64 5.11 -41.36
CA PRO A 22 27.87 4.57 -40.03
C PRO A 22 29.22 5.07 -39.48
N ALA A 23 29.17 6.03 -38.57
CA ALA A 23 30.31 6.37 -37.73
C ALA A 23 30.63 5.16 -36.83
N THR A 24 31.84 4.63 -36.96
CA THR A 24 32.38 3.52 -36.16
C THR A 24 32.27 3.86 -34.68
N ALA A 25 31.32 3.22 -33.98
CA ALA A 25 31.14 3.42 -32.54
C ALA A 25 32.40 2.92 -31.80
N PRO A 26 33.01 3.74 -30.92
CA PRO A 26 34.16 3.33 -30.14
C PRO A 26 33.78 2.15 -29.23
N ALA A 27 34.59 1.10 -29.25
CA ALA A 27 34.45 -0.06 -28.38
C ALA A 27 34.56 0.40 -26.91
N ILE A 28 33.43 0.51 -26.21
CA ILE A 28 33.40 0.78 -24.78
C ILE A 28 33.85 -0.51 -24.08
N PRO A 29 34.96 -0.50 -23.30
CA PRO A 29 35.40 -1.67 -22.55
C PRO A 29 34.41 -1.94 -21.41
N SER A 30 33.47 -2.86 -21.64
CA SER A 30 32.52 -3.35 -20.64
C SER A 30 33.22 -4.22 -19.60
N THR A 31 33.99 -3.58 -18.71
CA THR A 31 34.44 -4.21 -17.47
C THR A 31 33.26 -4.19 -16.51
N ILE A 32 32.37 -5.17 -16.64
CA ILE A 32 31.23 -5.34 -15.73
C ILE A 32 31.81 -5.83 -14.41
N THR A 33 31.99 -4.93 -13.45
CA THR A 33 32.27 -5.30 -12.06
C THR A 33 31.18 -6.27 -11.60
N PRO A 34 31.52 -7.47 -11.11
CA PRO A 34 30.51 -8.44 -10.69
C PRO A 34 29.65 -7.81 -9.60
N ALA A 35 28.34 -7.77 -9.83
CA ALA A 35 27.38 -7.29 -8.85
C ALA A 35 27.59 -8.06 -7.54
N ARG A 36 27.63 -7.33 -6.42
CA ARG A 36 27.73 -7.92 -5.09
C ARG A 36 26.63 -9.00 -4.95
N PRO A 37 26.96 -10.22 -4.49
CA PRO A 37 25.99 -11.31 -4.41
C PRO A 37 24.82 -10.89 -3.51
N ASP A 38 23.60 -11.13 -4.00
CA ASP A 38 22.37 -10.80 -3.29
C ASP A 38 22.26 -11.62 -1.99
N PRO A 39 22.23 -10.99 -0.81
CA PRO A 39 22.14 -11.70 0.47
C PRO A 39 20.85 -12.53 0.59
N ALA A 40 19.74 -12.10 -0.01
CA ALA A 40 18.48 -12.82 0.02
C ALA A 40 18.61 -14.15 -0.74
N LEU A 41 19.29 -14.15 -1.89
CA LEU A 41 19.54 -15.36 -2.67
C LEU A 41 20.44 -16.36 -1.93
N ALA A 42 21.47 -15.89 -1.23
CA ALA A 42 22.34 -16.74 -0.42
C ALA A 42 21.55 -17.42 0.71
N ARG A 43 20.71 -16.65 1.43
CA ARG A 43 19.83 -17.17 2.48
C ARG A 43 18.79 -18.14 1.93
N ALA A 44 18.16 -17.83 0.80
CA ALA A 44 17.19 -18.69 0.15
C ALA A 44 17.78 -20.06 -0.21
N ARG A 45 19.00 -20.08 -0.77
CA ARG A 45 19.71 -21.34 -1.06
C ARG A 45 19.98 -22.15 0.20
N ALA A 46 20.37 -21.50 1.30
CA ALA A 46 20.58 -22.17 2.58
C ALA A 46 19.28 -22.78 3.15
N LEU A 47 18.12 -22.25 2.79
CA LEU A 47 16.79 -22.76 3.14
C LEU A 47 16.26 -23.83 2.16
N GLY A 48 17.06 -24.24 1.16
CA GLY A 48 16.62 -25.18 0.13
C GLY A 48 15.63 -24.61 -0.88
N LEU A 49 15.54 -23.27 -0.98
CA LEU A 49 14.64 -22.58 -1.89
C LEU A 49 15.29 -22.37 -3.26
N ARG A 50 14.49 -22.47 -4.32
CA ARG A 50 14.89 -22.21 -5.70
C ARG A 50 14.39 -20.84 -6.16
N PRO A 51 15.24 -19.99 -6.75
CA PRO A 51 14.80 -18.68 -7.24
C PRO A 51 13.87 -18.82 -8.45
N ARG A 52 12.91 -17.91 -8.57
CA ARG A 52 11.95 -17.80 -9.69
C ARG A 52 12.25 -16.57 -10.56
N ALA A 53 11.70 -16.56 -11.77
CA ALA A 53 11.86 -15.44 -12.70
C ALA A 53 11.16 -14.14 -12.24
N ASP A 54 10.14 -14.25 -11.40
CA ASP A 54 9.38 -13.10 -10.86
C ASP A 54 10.04 -12.45 -9.62
N GLY A 55 11.22 -12.92 -9.22
CA GLY A 55 11.94 -12.48 -8.02
C GLY A 55 11.45 -13.14 -6.72
N GLY A 56 10.54 -14.12 -6.80
CA GLY A 56 10.16 -14.98 -5.69
C GLY A 56 11.03 -16.24 -5.56
N PHE A 57 10.57 -17.16 -4.72
CA PHE A 57 11.22 -18.45 -4.46
C PHE A 57 10.22 -19.60 -4.41
N GLU A 58 10.66 -20.78 -4.81
CA GLU A 58 9.93 -22.04 -4.72
C GLU A 58 10.61 -22.98 -3.74
N TYR A 59 9.80 -23.63 -2.90
CA TYR A 59 10.18 -24.70 -2.01
C TYR A 59 9.54 -25.99 -2.49
N ALA A 60 10.37 -26.97 -2.84
CA ALA A 60 9.92 -28.34 -3.04
C ALA A 60 10.04 -29.07 -1.69
N GLY A 61 8.94 -29.65 -1.21
CA GLY A 61 8.89 -30.36 0.07
C GLY A 61 10.03 -31.37 0.22
N ALA A 62 10.70 -31.37 1.37
CA ALA A 62 11.68 -32.42 1.70
C ALA A 62 11.00 -33.79 1.81
N THR A 63 11.77 -34.88 1.72
CA THR A 63 11.22 -36.24 1.89
C THR A 63 10.51 -36.37 3.25
N GLY A 64 9.18 -36.49 3.22
CA GLY A 64 8.32 -36.56 4.40
C GLY A 64 7.54 -35.27 4.71
N GLU A 65 7.94 -34.12 4.16
CA GLU A 65 7.09 -32.95 4.07
C GLU A 65 6.10 -33.16 2.91
N ARG A 66 4.82 -32.83 3.12
CA ARG A 66 3.74 -33.10 2.14
C ARG A 66 3.16 -31.82 1.53
N PHE A 67 3.99 -30.79 1.42
CA PHE A 67 3.62 -29.52 0.83
C PHE A 67 4.78 -28.97 0.02
N ASP A 68 4.44 -28.25 -1.04
CA ASP A 68 5.31 -27.29 -1.70
C ASP A 68 4.89 -25.88 -1.29
N ALA A 69 5.80 -24.92 -1.42
CA ALA A 69 5.49 -23.52 -1.12
C ALA A 69 6.10 -22.57 -2.13
N THR A 70 5.36 -21.50 -2.43
CA THR A 70 5.81 -20.41 -3.27
C THR A 70 5.88 -19.15 -2.41
N ILE A 71 7.06 -18.55 -2.30
CA ILE A 71 7.27 -17.24 -1.67
C ILE A 71 7.30 -16.20 -2.79
N HIS A 72 6.33 -15.29 -2.81
CA HIS A 72 6.28 -14.21 -3.78
C HIS A 72 7.27 -13.10 -3.45
N ARG A 73 7.50 -12.22 -4.43
CA ARG A 73 8.41 -11.07 -4.29
C ARG A 73 8.00 -10.11 -3.17
N ASP A 74 6.72 -10.05 -2.82
CA ASP A 74 6.20 -9.25 -1.71
C ASP A 74 6.28 -9.95 -0.34
N GLY A 75 6.90 -11.13 -0.28
CA GLY A 75 7.04 -11.95 0.93
C GLY A 75 5.80 -12.77 1.30
N THR A 76 4.72 -12.70 0.51
CA THR A 76 3.54 -13.55 0.68
C THR A 76 3.91 -15.01 0.39
N VAL A 77 3.32 -15.95 1.14
CA VAL A 77 3.53 -17.40 0.96
C VAL A 77 2.25 -18.06 0.50
N GLU A 78 2.33 -18.80 -0.60
CA GLU A 78 1.31 -19.72 -1.07
C GLU A 78 1.77 -21.16 -0.80
N PHE A 79 0.89 -21.98 -0.23
CA PHE A 79 1.18 -23.40 0.02
C PHE A 79 0.37 -24.28 -0.92
N HIS A 80 1.04 -25.27 -1.51
CA HIS A 80 0.43 -26.29 -2.35
C HIS A 80 0.54 -27.63 -1.64
N LEU A 81 -0.59 -28.17 -1.17
CA LEU A 81 -0.63 -29.48 -0.52
C LEU A 81 -0.70 -30.59 -1.57
N ASP A 82 -0.01 -31.70 -1.33
CA ASP A 82 -0.08 -32.86 -2.21
C ASP A 82 -1.54 -33.37 -2.30
N PRO A 83 -2.13 -33.43 -3.51
CA PRO A 83 -3.52 -33.85 -3.70
C PRO A 83 -3.79 -35.30 -3.29
N THR A 84 -2.75 -36.12 -3.13
CA THR A 84 -2.89 -37.51 -2.66
C THR A 84 -3.24 -37.61 -1.17
N ILE A 85 -3.17 -36.51 -0.42
CA ILE A 85 -3.57 -36.46 0.99
C ILE A 85 -5.09 -36.29 1.08
N GLN A 86 -5.78 -37.38 1.43
CA GLN A 86 -7.12 -37.27 1.97
C GLN A 86 -7.05 -36.78 3.42
N ILE A 87 -7.35 -35.51 3.64
CA ILE A 87 -7.56 -34.97 4.99
C ILE A 87 -8.92 -35.53 5.44
N LYS A 88 -8.92 -36.61 6.24
CA LYS A 88 -10.12 -37.00 6.99
C LYS A 88 -10.36 -35.94 8.07
N PRO A 89 -11.44 -35.14 7.99
CA PRO A 89 -11.69 -34.10 8.96
C PRO A 89 -12.27 -34.77 10.23
N ASP A 90 -11.42 -35.18 11.15
CA ASP A 90 -11.85 -35.57 12.48
C ASP A 90 -12.19 -34.31 13.27
N GLY A 91 -13.45 -33.88 13.19
CA GLY A 91 -13.99 -32.75 13.94
C GLY A 91 -13.64 -31.38 13.36
N VAL A 92 -14.67 -30.68 12.85
CA VAL A 92 -14.72 -29.23 12.51
C VAL A 92 -13.34 -28.59 12.28
N CYS A 93 -12.64 -29.01 11.22
CA CYS A 93 -11.43 -28.35 10.76
C CYS A 93 -11.65 -27.83 9.33
N LEU A 94 -11.53 -26.51 9.23
CA LEU A 94 -11.52 -25.65 8.05
C LEU A 94 -11.53 -26.34 6.68
N ILE A 95 -12.47 -25.90 5.84
CA ILE A 95 -12.27 -25.81 4.40
C ILE A 95 -11.01 -24.94 4.17
N ALA A 96 -9.85 -25.57 4.11
CA ALA A 96 -8.61 -24.98 3.62
C ALA A 96 -8.66 -24.94 2.09
N VAL A 97 -9.59 -24.14 1.56
CA VAL A 97 -9.27 -23.37 0.37
C VAL A 97 -8.37 -22.26 0.91
N CYS A 98 -7.06 -22.41 0.77
CA CYS A 98 -6.07 -21.34 0.99
C CYS A 98 -6.19 -20.25 -0.09
N VAL A 99 -7.40 -19.80 -0.39
CA VAL A 99 -7.65 -18.40 -0.73
C VAL A 99 -7.68 -17.71 0.63
N VAL A 100 -6.65 -16.93 0.93
CA VAL A 100 -6.63 -16.02 2.08
C VAL A 100 -7.96 -15.29 2.14
N ARG A 101 -8.84 -15.71 3.06
CA ARG A 101 -10.22 -15.23 3.18
C ARG A 101 -10.21 -13.90 3.93
N GLY A 102 -9.59 -12.89 3.31
CA GLY A 102 -9.88 -11.47 3.47
C GLY A 102 -10.98 -10.98 2.51
N MET A 103 -11.51 -11.84 1.65
CA MET A 103 -12.58 -11.51 0.70
C MET A 103 -13.98 -11.86 1.23
N ALA A 104 -14.44 -11.14 2.26
CA ALA A 104 -15.88 -11.06 2.57
C ALA A 104 -16.33 -9.74 3.24
N LYS A 105 -15.39 -8.85 3.65
CA LYS A 105 -15.71 -7.44 3.94
C LYS A 105 -15.08 -6.45 2.95
N GLY A 106 -14.20 -6.93 2.08
CA GLY A 106 -13.56 -6.14 1.04
C GLY A 106 -14.42 -5.84 -0.19
N ALA A 107 -15.44 -6.62 -0.55
CA ALA A 107 -16.19 -6.35 -1.79
C ALA A 107 -17.13 -5.12 -1.70
N ARG A 108 -17.49 -4.65 -0.49
CA ARG A 108 -18.16 -3.35 -0.31
C ARG A 108 -17.17 -2.20 -0.09
N GLN A 109 -15.97 -2.50 0.40
CA GLN A 109 -14.95 -1.49 0.69
C GLN A 109 -14.05 -1.21 -0.52
N SER A 110 -13.81 -2.20 -1.39
CA SER A 110 -13.18 -2.06 -2.70
C SER A 110 -14.09 -1.35 -3.69
N ARG A 111 -15.42 -1.48 -3.59
CA ARG A 111 -16.35 -0.65 -4.35
C ARG A 111 -16.38 0.79 -3.81
N ARG A 112 -16.25 1.03 -2.51
CA ARG A 112 -16.09 2.38 -1.94
C ARG A 112 -14.71 2.99 -2.18
N GLN A 113 -13.64 2.20 -2.26
CA GLN A 113 -12.28 2.67 -2.58
C GLN A 113 -12.04 2.77 -4.09
N GLN A 114 -12.67 1.93 -4.92
CA GLN A 114 -12.77 2.16 -6.36
C GLN A 114 -13.71 3.32 -6.66
N VAL A 115 -14.76 3.59 -5.87
CA VAL A 115 -15.53 4.84 -5.99
C VAL A 115 -14.76 6.05 -5.45
N LYS A 116 -13.78 5.89 -4.55
CA LYS A 116 -12.89 7.00 -4.14
C LYS A 116 -11.74 7.24 -5.13
N ARG A 117 -11.13 6.19 -5.68
CA ARG A 117 -10.11 6.30 -6.75
C ARG A 117 -10.74 6.64 -8.10
N ALA A 118 -11.96 6.18 -8.38
CA ALA A 118 -12.79 6.71 -9.45
C ALA A 118 -13.25 8.12 -9.09
N ALA A 119 -13.69 8.49 -7.89
CA ALA A 119 -14.05 9.89 -7.61
C ALA A 119 -12.87 10.86 -7.81
N VAL A 120 -11.63 10.45 -7.55
CA VAL A 120 -10.44 11.28 -7.88
C VAL A 120 -10.17 11.34 -9.40
N VAL A 121 -10.64 10.36 -10.18
CA VAL A 121 -10.54 10.32 -11.67
C VAL A 121 -11.84 10.79 -12.37
N THR A 122 -12.98 10.84 -11.68
CA THR A 122 -14.33 11.15 -12.17
C THR A 122 -14.79 12.53 -11.68
N ILE A 123 -14.13 13.15 -10.70
CA ILE A 123 -14.26 14.60 -10.47
C ILE A 123 -13.67 15.38 -11.67
N ALA A 124 -12.76 14.78 -12.43
CA ALA A 124 -12.33 15.31 -13.74
C ALA A 124 -13.39 15.15 -14.85
N GLU A 125 -14.23 14.10 -14.81
CA GLU A 125 -15.29 13.88 -15.81
C GLU A 125 -16.63 14.58 -15.47
N LEU A 126 -16.96 14.79 -14.19
CA LEU A 126 -18.14 15.56 -13.78
C LEU A 126 -17.96 17.07 -13.95
N ALA A 127 -16.72 17.57 -13.98
CA ALA A 127 -16.43 18.97 -14.32
C ALA A 127 -16.58 19.27 -15.83
N ALA A 128 -16.58 18.24 -16.69
CA ALA A 128 -16.85 18.37 -18.12
C ALA A 128 -18.36 18.31 -18.48
N GLY A 129 -19.22 17.91 -17.53
CA GLY A 129 -20.67 17.82 -17.72
C GLY A 129 -21.49 19.04 -17.29
N LEU A 130 -20.86 20.06 -16.69
CA LEU A 130 -21.53 21.22 -16.08
C LEU A 130 -21.26 22.55 -16.80
N VAL A 131 -21.12 22.51 -18.13
CA VAL A 131 -21.09 23.70 -19.01
C VAL A 131 -22.17 23.66 -20.12
N ALA A 132 -23.13 22.74 -20.05
CA ALA A 132 -24.32 22.79 -20.91
C ALA A 132 -25.59 23.03 -20.08
N GLY A 133 -26.00 24.29 -19.95
CA GLY A 133 -27.34 24.63 -19.47
C GLY A 133 -27.44 25.88 -18.61
N ALA A 134 -27.22 27.05 -19.21
CA ALA A 134 -27.74 28.29 -18.66
C ALA A 134 -29.23 28.42 -19.06
N ALA A 135 -30.14 28.34 -18.09
CA ALA A 135 -31.46 28.96 -18.14
C ALA A 135 -31.97 29.15 -16.71
N GLY A 136 -32.37 30.39 -16.39
CA GLY A 136 -32.49 30.88 -15.03
C GLY A 136 -33.77 30.54 -14.25
N LEU A 137 -33.95 31.34 -13.18
CA LEU A 137 -35.10 31.52 -12.28
C LEU A 137 -34.99 30.78 -10.91
N PRO A 138 -35.74 31.20 -9.86
CA PRO A 138 -35.23 32.09 -8.82
C PRO A 138 -35.23 31.43 -7.44
N LEU A 139 -34.51 32.04 -6.49
CA LEU A 139 -34.49 31.66 -5.07
C LEU A 139 -35.86 31.75 -4.40
N PRO A 140 -36.13 30.89 -3.41
CA PRO A 140 -36.87 31.30 -2.23
C PRO A 140 -36.04 31.15 -0.94
N ARG A 141 -36.10 32.21 -0.13
CA ARG A 141 -35.81 32.23 1.31
C ARG A 141 -36.88 31.46 2.10
N THR A 142 -36.51 30.97 3.29
CA THR A 142 -37.28 30.70 4.55
C THR A 142 -36.77 29.40 5.20
N THR A 143 -36.54 29.17 6.50
CA THR A 143 -36.52 29.84 7.83
C THR A 143 -35.78 28.81 8.75
N PRO A 144 -35.29 29.14 9.96
CA PRO A 144 -34.41 28.28 10.74
C PRO A 144 -35.18 27.21 11.54
N LEU A 145 -34.58 26.02 11.68
CA LEU A 145 -35.14 24.93 12.47
C LEU A 145 -34.92 25.14 13.97
N GLN A 146 -36.04 25.06 14.66
CA GLN A 146 -36.29 25.29 16.06
C GLN A 146 -35.82 24.09 16.90
N ARG A 147 -35.14 24.40 18.01
CA ARG A 147 -34.70 23.46 19.04
C ARG A 147 -35.86 23.18 19.99
N ALA A 148 -36.14 21.91 20.27
CA ALA A 148 -37.02 21.49 21.37
C ALA A 148 -36.23 20.63 22.39
N PRO A 149 -36.49 20.77 23.70
CA PRO A 149 -35.75 20.09 24.77
C PRO A 149 -36.51 18.86 25.33
N GLY A 150 -35.74 17.97 25.96
CA GLY A 150 -36.20 17.21 27.13
C GLY A 150 -36.61 15.75 26.90
N SER A 151 -35.81 14.83 27.44
CA SER A 151 -36.33 13.65 28.15
C SER A 151 -35.26 13.05 29.07
N GLN A 152 -35.68 12.88 30.33
CA GLN A 152 -34.97 12.34 31.49
C GLN A 152 -34.65 10.84 31.39
N PRO A 153 -33.73 10.33 32.23
CA PRO A 153 -33.46 8.90 32.40
C PRO A 153 -34.35 8.27 33.50
N PRO A 154 -34.64 6.96 33.44
CA PRO A 154 -35.18 6.22 34.58
C PRO A 154 -34.08 5.57 35.46
N PRO A 155 -34.34 5.39 36.77
CA PRO A 155 -33.40 4.84 37.74
C PRO A 155 -33.65 3.36 38.08
N GLY A 156 -32.65 2.73 38.70
CA GLY A 156 -32.84 1.72 39.76
C GLY A 156 -32.99 0.26 39.34
N GLY A 157 -32.08 -0.59 39.82
CA GLY A 157 -32.17 -2.04 39.70
C GLY A 157 -31.02 -2.76 40.37
N THR A 158 -31.09 -2.86 41.70
CA THR A 158 -30.16 -3.60 42.57
C THR A 158 -30.65 -5.05 42.71
N THR A 159 -29.85 -6.06 42.34
CA THR A 159 -30.06 -7.44 42.81
C THR A 159 -28.76 -8.27 42.84
N ALA A 160 -28.35 -8.63 44.07
CA ALA A 160 -27.84 -9.93 44.58
C ALA A 160 -26.79 -10.72 43.75
N LEU A 161 -25.56 -11.00 44.20
CA LEU A 161 -25.11 -11.86 45.33
C LEU A 161 -25.72 -13.27 45.36
N GLY A 162 -24.92 -14.27 44.95
CA GLY A 162 -25.18 -15.70 45.23
C GLY A 162 -24.53 -16.68 44.25
N ILE A 163 -23.30 -17.15 44.54
CA ILE A 163 -22.77 -18.40 43.97
C ILE A 163 -22.15 -19.22 45.12
N PRO A 164 -22.75 -20.36 45.50
CA PRO A 164 -22.04 -21.43 46.19
C PRO A 164 -22.04 -22.76 45.40
N GLY A 165 -21.03 -23.61 45.68
CA GLY A 165 -20.94 -25.02 45.26
C GLY A 165 -19.91 -25.24 44.15
N SER A 166 -18.70 -25.80 44.35
CA SER A 166 -18.31 -27.02 45.06
C SER A 166 -19.17 -28.24 44.70
N GLY A 167 -18.82 -28.87 43.58
CA GLY A 167 -19.29 -30.17 43.14
C GLY A 167 -18.12 -31.02 42.64
N SER A 168 -17.53 -31.77 43.57
CA SER A 168 -16.60 -32.87 43.31
C SER A 168 -17.38 -34.02 42.68
N LEU A 169 -17.01 -34.44 41.47
CA LEU A 169 -17.44 -35.71 40.89
C LEU A 169 -16.22 -36.49 40.44
N THR A 170 -15.83 -37.39 41.35
CA THR A 170 -15.01 -38.57 41.11
C THR A 170 -15.63 -39.41 40.00
N ASN A 171 -14.90 -39.60 38.89
CA ASN A 171 -15.29 -40.56 37.86
C ASN A 171 -14.56 -41.89 38.13
N PRO A 172 -15.27 -43.01 38.27
CA PRO A 172 -14.68 -44.30 38.59
C PRO A 172 -13.94 -44.91 37.40
N SER A 173 -12.80 -45.51 37.73
CA SER A 173 -11.96 -46.36 36.90
C SER A 173 -12.76 -47.44 36.16
N VAL A 174 -12.66 -47.44 34.83
CA VAL A 174 -13.01 -48.60 34.01
C VAL A 174 -11.71 -49.24 33.51
N PRO A 175 -11.42 -50.51 33.84
CA PRO A 175 -10.25 -51.22 33.34
C PRO A 175 -10.56 -51.80 31.95
N ASN A 176 -10.35 -51.00 30.89
CA ASN A 176 -10.50 -51.48 29.52
C ASN A 176 -9.16 -51.78 28.88
N HIS A 177 -8.92 -53.09 28.83
CA HIS A 177 -8.33 -53.85 27.74
C HIS A 177 -6.90 -53.51 27.28
N VAL A 178 -6.04 -54.47 27.58
CA VAL A 178 -4.88 -54.92 26.80
C VAL A 178 -5.32 -55.19 25.35
N GLY A 179 -5.52 -54.12 24.60
CA GLY A 179 -5.49 -54.13 23.13
C GLY A 179 -4.11 -53.62 22.76
N GLY A 180 -3.23 -54.54 22.35
CA GLY A 180 -1.92 -54.17 21.83
C GLY A 180 -2.09 -53.12 20.75
N THR A 181 -1.75 -51.87 21.09
CA THR A 181 -1.45 -50.88 20.08
C THR A 181 -0.25 -51.45 19.36
N VAL A 182 -0.52 -52.02 18.18
CA VAL A 182 0.46 -52.12 17.13
C VAL A 182 0.93 -50.67 16.97
N GLN A 183 2.00 -50.31 17.66
CA GLN A 183 2.90 -49.22 17.30
C GLN A 183 3.48 -49.64 15.96
N GLY A 184 2.63 -49.59 14.94
CA GLY A 184 3.02 -49.59 13.56
C GLY A 184 3.96 -48.42 13.47
N ARG A 185 5.22 -48.77 13.23
CA ARG A 185 6.35 -47.89 12.96
C ARG A 185 6.15 -47.12 11.64
N TYR A 186 4.91 -46.73 11.33
CA TYR A 186 4.62 -45.64 10.44
C TYR A 186 5.04 -44.41 11.21
N GLY A 187 6.28 -43.96 10.97
CA GLY A 187 6.73 -42.67 11.44
C GLY A 187 5.67 -41.66 11.03
N TYR A 188 4.88 -41.20 11.99
CA TYR A 188 3.84 -40.23 11.75
C TYR A 188 4.54 -39.01 11.20
N LEU A 189 4.40 -38.79 9.90
CA LEU A 189 4.81 -37.54 9.30
C LEU A 189 4.12 -36.43 10.10
N PRO A 190 4.85 -35.35 10.44
CA PRO A 190 4.27 -34.26 11.22
C PRO A 190 2.96 -33.83 10.56
N GLN A 191 1.96 -33.48 11.38
CA GLN A 191 0.72 -32.93 10.84
C GLN A 191 1.10 -31.76 9.91
N PRO A 192 0.47 -31.64 8.71
CA PRO A 192 0.86 -30.63 7.72
C PRO A 192 0.99 -29.22 8.32
N THR A 193 0.15 -28.92 9.30
CA THR A 193 0.19 -27.69 10.10
C THR A 193 1.52 -27.45 10.80
N ALA A 194 2.10 -28.43 11.49
CA ALA A 194 3.36 -28.29 12.21
C ALA A 194 4.55 -28.07 11.25
N ALA A 195 4.57 -28.77 10.11
CA ALA A 195 5.62 -28.61 9.10
C ALA A 195 5.52 -27.25 8.40
N MET A 196 4.30 -26.79 8.08
CA MET A 196 4.06 -25.45 7.53
C MET A 196 4.42 -24.36 8.54
N THR A 197 4.12 -24.52 9.83
CA THR A 197 4.55 -23.58 10.88
C THR A 197 6.08 -23.51 10.94
N ALA A 198 6.77 -24.65 11.00
CA ALA A 198 8.22 -24.68 10.99
C ALA A 198 8.81 -24.04 9.71
N PHE A 199 8.15 -24.20 8.56
CA PHE A 199 8.50 -23.49 7.33
C PHE A 199 8.33 -21.98 7.45
N MET A 200 7.22 -21.51 8.02
CA MET A 200 6.97 -20.08 8.20
C MET A 200 8.00 -19.45 9.14
N ASP A 201 8.37 -20.17 10.20
CA ASP A 201 9.38 -19.72 11.17
C ASP A 201 10.78 -19.67 10.53
N ARG A 202 11.21 -20.75 9.85
CA ARG A 202 12.55 -20.80 9.20
C ARG A 202 12.70 -19.78 8.06
N THR A 203 11.61 -19.40 7.40
CA THR A 203 11.62 -18.44 6.29
C THR A 203 11.29 -17.01 6.68
N PHE A 204 11.01 -16.72 7.97
CA PHE A 204 10.55 -15.40 8.42
C PHE A 204 11.48 -14.26 7.97
N GLU A 205 12.78 -14.39 8.24
CA GLU A 205 13.77 -13.35 7.92
C GLU A 205 13.91 -13.09 6.42
N LEU A 206 13.86 -14.15 5.60
CA LEU A 206 13.88 -14.01 4.14
C LEU A 206 12.63 -13.25 3.65
N ARG A 207 11.44 -13.64 4.15
CA ARG A 207 10.18 -12.98 3.76
C ARG A 207 10.18 -11.52 4.16
N LEU A 208 10.73 -11.21 5.34
CA LEU A 208 10.89 -9.84 5.80
C LEU A 208 11.81 -9.02 4.90
N GLU A 209 12.93 -9.58 4.44
CA GLU A 209 13.82 -8.93 3.47
C GLU A 209 13.12 -8.66 2.13
N LEU A 210 12.32 -9.62 1.64
CA LEU A 210 11.53 -9.45 0.42
C LEU A 210 10.49 -8.36 0.53
N VAL A 211 9.73 -8.31 1.64
CA VAL A 211 8.79 -7.22 1.93
C VAL A 211 9.50 -5.87 1.88
N LYS A 212 10.66 -5.75 2.53
CA LYS A 212 11.44 -4.50 2.55
C LYS A 212 11.91 -4.07 1.15
N ALA A 213 12.39 -5.02 0.36
CA ALA A 213 12.84 -4.77 -1.00
C ALA A 213 11.67 -4.35 -1.91
N ALA A 214 10.53 -5.05 -1.80
CA ALA A 214 9.33 -4.74 -2.57
C ALA A 214 8.72 -3.38 -2.19
N ASP A 215 8.66 -3.04 -0.89
CA ASP A 215 8.18 -1.74 -0.41
C ASP A 215 9.08 -0.61 -0.94
N GLN A 216 10.41 -0.79 -0.89
CA GLN A 216 11.36 0.18 -1.42
C GLN A 216 11.20 0.40 -2.93
N GLU A 217 11.19 -0.67 -3.72
CA GLU A 217 11.02 -0.55 -5.17
C GLU A 217 9.67 0.06 -5.54
N ARG A 218 8.61 -0.22 -4.77
CA ARG A 218 7.31 0.44 -4.95
C ARG A 218 7.41 1.95 -4.73
N LEU A 219 8.02 2.37 -3.61
CA LEU A 219 8.21 3.78 -3.27
C LEU A 219 9.07 4.51 -4.32
N GLU A 220 10.13 3.87 -4.81
CA GLU A 220 11.00 4.42 -5.87
C GLU A 220 10.20 4.62 -7.17
N ARG A 221 9.45 3.61 -7.62
CA ARG A 221 8.60 3.73 -8.81
C ARG A 221 7.52 4.80 -8.67
N GLU A 222 6.93 4.94 -7.48
CA GLU A 222 5.94 6.00 -7.21
C GLU A 222 6.59 7.38 -7.27
N LEU A 223 7.78 7.55 -6.70
CA LEU A 223 8.54 8.79 -6.75
C LEU A 223 8.99 9.18 -8.15
N GLU A 224 9.41 8.22 -8.97
CA GLU A 224 9.79 8.46 -10.37
C GLU A 224 8.60 8.95 -11.21
N ARG A 225 7.39 8.47 -10.91
CA ARG A 225 6.15 8.84 -11.61
C ARG A 225 5.54 10.14 -11.11
N LEU A 226 5.85 10.53 -9.87
CA LEU A 226 5.24 11.67 -9.20
C LEU A 226 5.34 12.99 -9.99
N PRO A 227 6.50 13.41 -10.55
CA PRO A 227 6.60 14.67 -11.28
C PRO A 227 5.66 14.74 -12.49
N LEU A 228 5.61 13.66 -13.28
CA LEU A 228 4.74 13.58 -14.46
C LEU A 228 3.26 13.62 -14.06
N ALA A 229 2.88 12.82 -13.06
CA ALA A 229 1.51 12.78 -12.55
C ALA A 229 1.05 14.14 -12.02
N LEU A 230 1.91 14.86 -11.30
CA LEU A 230 1.60 16.20 -10.81
C LEU A 230 1.47 17.23 -11.95
N LEU A 231 2.33 17.15 -12.97
CA LEU A 231 2.26 18.02 -14.15
C LEU A 231 0.97 17.80 -14.95
N GLU A 232 0.60 16.53 -15.18
CA GLU A 232 -0.64 16.16 -15.83
C GLU A 232 -1.85 16.72 -15.07
N ALA A 233 -1.91 16.47 -13.76
CA ALA A 233 -2.99 16.97 -12.89
C ALA A 233 -3.06 18.51 -12.88
N TRP A 234 -1.91 19.18 -12.80
CA TRP A 234 -1.82 20.64 -12.84
C TRP A 234 -2.34 21.22 -14.16
N SER A 235 -1.98 20.60 -15.29
CA SER A 235 -2.40 21.04 -16.61
C SER A 235 -3.89 20.80 -16.88
N ALA A 236 -4.44 19.69 -16.37
CA ALA A 236 -5.84 19.32 -16.53
C ALA A 236 -6.80 20.21 -15.73
N ALA A 237 -6.34 20.83 -14.64
CA ALA A 237 -7.17 21.70 -13.81
C ALA A 237 -7.46 23.05 -14.51
N PRO A 238 -8.75 23.39 -14.72
CA PRO A 238 -9.14 24.59 -15.47
C PRO A 238 -8.90 25.90 -14.72
N THR A 239 -8.95 25.90 -13.38
CA THR A 239 -8.79 27.12 -12.57
C THR A 239 -7.55 27.07 -11.69
N LEU A 240 -7.02 28.26 -11.34
CA LEU A 240 -5.86 28.36 -10.44
C LEU A 240 -6.14 27.76 -9.06
N ALA A 241 -7.32 28.04 -8.50
CA ALA A 241 -7.71 27.50 -7.19
C ALA A 241 -7.72 25.95 -7.18
N GLN A 242 -8.18 25.33 -8.26
CA GLN A 242 -8.14 23.86 -8.37
C GLN A 242 -6.72 23.32 -8.50
N ARG A 243 -5.83 24.02 -9.20
CA ARG A 243 -4.40 23.65 -9.26
C ARG A 243 -3.75 23.71 -7.89
N HIS A 244 -4.03 24.76 -7.12
CA HIS A 244 -3.57 24.91 -5.75
C HIS A 244 -4.10 23.78 -4.86
N GLU A 245 -5.40 23.50 -4.91
CA GLU A 245 -6.03 22.42 -4.15
C GLU A 245 -5.41 21.05 -4.46
N LEU A 246 -5.13 20.75 -5.74
CA LEU A 246 -4.49 19.48 -6.13
C LEU A 246 -3.09 19.32 -5.51
N VAL A 247 -2.29 20.39 -5.50
CA VAL A 247 -0.96 20.38 -4.87
C VAL A 247 -1.07 20.16 -3.36
N LEU A 248 -2.02 20.84 -2.71
CA LEU A 248 -2.25 20.71 -1.28
C LEU A 248 -2.76 19.31 -0.89
N GLN A 249 -3.65 18.74 -1.69
CA GLN A 249 -4.11 17.36 -1.52
C GLN A 249 -2.96 16.36 -1.69
N ALA A 250 -2.11 16.53 -2.71
CA ALA A 250 -0.94 15.69 -2.90
C ALA A 250 0.03 15.78 -1.71
N TRP A 251 0.20 16.96 -1.12
CA TRP A 251 0.98 17.15 0.10
C TRP A 251 0.38 16.42 1.31
N ASP A 252 -0.94 16.44 1.46
CA ASP A 252 -1.65 15.76 2.56
C ASP A 252 -1.64 14.25 2.44
N ASP A 253 -1.71 13.73 1.23
CA ASP A 253 -1.59 12.31 0.96
C ASP A 253 -0.21 11.77 1.37
N LEU A 254 0.85 12.58 1.28
CA LEU A 254 2.19 12.22 1.76
C LEU A 254 2.29 12.16 3.27
N ILE A 255 1.53 12.98 4.00
CA ILE A 255 1.45 12.92 5.47
C ILE A 255 0.65 11.69 5.91
N SER A 256 -0.28 11.25 5.07
CA SER A 256 -1.24 10.18 5.37
C SER A 256 -0.88 8.83 4.72
N LEU A 257 0.37 8.61 4.31
CA LEU A 257 0.77 7.38 3.60
C LEU A 257 0.38 6.14 4.44
N PRO A 258 -0.60 5.35 3.99
CA PRO A 258 -1.05 4.20 4.76
C PRO A 258 0.09 3.18 4.82
N SER A 259 0.38 2.65 6.00
CA SER A 259 1.22 1.46 6.11
C SER A 259 0.41 0.26 5.59
N PRO A 260 0.73 -0.31 4.41
CA PRO A 260 0.04 -1.52 3.90
C PRO A 260 0.16 -2.73 4.84
N HIS A 261 1.08 -2.68 5.81
CA HIS A 261 1.39 -3.78 6.71
C HIS A 261 0.95 -3.56 8.15
N ARG A 262 0.03 -2.62 8.41
CA ARG A 262 -0.45 -2.37 9.78
C ARG A 262 -1.12 -3.60 10.43
N ASP A 263 -1.56 -4.56 9.61
CA ASP A 263 -2.16 -5.82 10.04
C ASP A 263 -1.16 -7.00 10.06
N ALA A 264 0.08 -6.81 9.57
CA ALA A 264 1.08 -7.86 9.53
C ALA A 264 1.84 -7.91 10.87
N VAL A 265 2.02 -9.11 11.42
CA VAL A 265 2.83 -9.39 12.63
C VAL A 265 4.31 -9.24 12.26
N LEU A 266 4.73 -8.01 11.97
CA LEU A 266 6.13 -7.66 11.79
C LEU A 266 6.78 -7.43 13.15
N THR A 267 8.08 -7.65 13.22
CA THR A 267 8.84 -7.29 14.42
C THR A 267 8.90 -5.76 14.53
N ALA A 268 8.87 -5.23 15.75
CA ALA A 268 8.93 -3.79 15.99
C ALA A 268 10.18 -3.12 15.38
N SER A 269 11.28 -3.86 15.19
CA SER A 269 12.49 -3.36 14.52
C SER A 269 12.30 -3.22 13.00
N ALA A 270 11.65 -4.19 12.36
CA ALA A 270 11.34 -4.14 10.94
C ALA A 270 10.36 -3.00 10.61
N ASP A 271 9.36 -2.80 11.47
CA ASP A 271 8.42 -1.69 11.35
C ASP A 271 9.13 -0.34 11.37
N ARG A 272 10.08 -0.14 12.29
CA ARG A 272 10.87 1.11 12.36
C ARG A 272 11.76 1.32 11.14
N GLU A 273 12.25 0.27 10.51
CA GLU A 273 13.06 0.40 9.29
C GLU A 273 12.18 0.78 8.09
N LEU A 274 11.04 0.09 7.91
CA LEU A 274 10.08 0.42 6.86
C LEU A 274 9.53 1.84 7.03
N GLU A 275 9.21 2.24 8.26
CA GLU A 275 8.74 3.59 8.55
C GLU A 275 9.77 4.66 8.20
N ARG A 276 11.06 4.43 8.53
CA ARG A 276 12.14 5.34 8.12
C ARG A 276 12.24 5.48 6.61
N ARG A 277 12.19 4.38 5.86
CA ARG A 277 12.22 4.42 4.39
C ARG A 277 11.04 5.19 3.80
N ARG A 278 9.86 5.11 4.42
CA ARG A 278 8.66 5.84 4.00
C ARG A 278 8.77 7.33 4.31
N GLU A 279 9.30 7.69 5.47
CA GLU A 279 9.58 9.08 5.83
C GLU A 279 10.61 9.70 4.87
N ASP A 280 11.66 8.96 4.52
CA ASP A 280 12.65 9.38 3.52
C ASP A 280 11.99 9.58 2.14
N ALA A 281 11.13 8.64 1.73
CA ALA A 281 10.36 8.76 0.48
C ALA A 281 9.41 9.97 0.49
N ALA A 282 8.68 10.20 1.59
CA ALA A 282 7.82 11.35 1.76
C ALA A 282 8.61 12.66 1.70
N THR A 283 9.80 12.70 2.32
CA THR A 283 10.70 13.86 2.26
C THR A 283 11.13 14.18 0.81
N ARG A 284 11.50 13.15 0.03
CA ARG A 284 11.82 13.32 -1.40
C ARG A 284 10.61 13.78 -2.21
N ALA A 285 9.44 13.20 -1.97
CA ALA A 285 8.21 13.60 -2.66
C ALA A 285 7.84 15.06 -2.38
N ARG A 286 8.00 15.51 -1.12
CA ARG A 286 7.81 16.92 -0.74
C ARG A 286 8.76 17.83 -1.50
N ALA A 287 10.03 17.45 -1.65
CA ALA A 287 10.99 18.23 -2.43
C ALA A 287 10.54 18.40 -3.90
N VAL A 288 10.08 17.31 -4.54
CA VAL A 288 9.52 17.32 -5.90
C VAL A 288 8.31 18.26 -6.02
N ILE A 289 7.38 18.20 -5.06
CA ILE A 289 6.20 19.08 -5.05
C ILE A 289 6.63 20.55 -4.93
N LEU A 290 7.57 20.87 -4.03
CA LEU A 290 8.03 22.25 -3.84
C LEU A 290 8.76 22.79 -5.07
N GLU A 291 9.55 21.96 -5.75
CA GLU A 291 10.22 22.31 -7.01
C GLU A 291 9.20 22.64 -8.10
N LEU A 292 8.22 21.76 -8.32
CA LEU A 292 7.13 22.00 -9.27
C LEU A 292 6.39 23.33 -9.01
N VAL A 293 6.10 23.62 -7.74
CA VAL A 293 5.41 24.86 -7.36
C VAL A 293 6.28 26.08 -7.65
N ARG A 294 7.59 26.01 -7.43
CA ARG A 294 8.51 27.11 -7.75
C ARG A 294 8.58 27.36 -9.27
N GLU A 295 8.51 26.31 -10.07
CA GLU A 295 8.54 26.42 -11.53
C GLU A 295 7.21 26.95 -12.10
N ARG A 296 6.07 26.45 -11.62
CA ARG A 296 4.74 26.75 -12.20
C ARG A 296 4.01 27.92 -11.54
N ALA A 297 4.35 28.20 -10.28
CA ALA A 297 3.79 29.25 -9.45
C ALA A 297 4.91 30.02 -8.72
N PRO A 298 5.87 30.62 -9.47
CA PRO A 298 7.01 31.31 -8.86
C PRO A 298 6.55 32.46 -7.97
N ALA A 299 7.33 32.77 -6.94
CA ALA A 299 6.99 33.82 -5.98
C ALA A 299 6.71 35.16 -6.68
N GLY A 300 5.56 35.77 -6.36
CA GLY A 300 5.13 37.06 -6.92
C GLY A 300 4.40 36.97 -8.27
N SER A 301 4.27 35.78 -8.87
CA SER A 301 3.42 35.62 -10.05
C SER A 301 1.94 35.67 -9.69
N ALA A 302 1.08 35.89 -10.69
CA ALA A 302 -0.37 35.75 -10.53
C ALA A 302 -0.81 34.32 -10.20
N SER A 303 0.06 33.32 -10.41
CA SER A 303 -0.18 31.92 -10.07
C SER A 303 0.35 31.52 -8.70
N ALA A 304 1.06 32.41 -8.00
CA ALA A 304 1.66 32.14 -6.69
C ALA A 304 0.60 31.87 -5.62
N PHE A 305 0.92 31.00 -4.66
CA PHE A 305 0.09 30.85 -3.45
C PHE A 305 0.13 32.15 -2.64
N THR A 306 -1.04 32.63 -2.23
CA THR A 306 -1.16 33.79 -1.38
C THR A 306 -0.75 33.46 0.06
N ARG A 307 -0.37 34.48 0.82
CA ARG A 307 -0.05 34.31 2.24
C ARG A 307 -1.22 33.75 3.04
N ALA A 308 -2.44 34.20 2.74
CA ALA A 308 -3.65 33.73 3.44
C ALA A 308 -3.91 32.23 3.18
N GLU A 309 -3.68 31.75 1.97
CA GLU A 309 -3.79 30.33 1.62
C GLU A 309 -2.73 29.49 2.35
N LEU A 310 -1.46 29.93 2.33
CA LEU A 310 -0.38 29.25 3.03
C LEU A 310 -0.63 29.20 4.55
N ASP A 311 -1.08 30.31 5.15
CA ASP A 311 -1.40 30.38 6.58
C ASP A 311 -2.61 29.52 6.94
N ALA A 312 -3.62 29.45 6.07
CA ALA A 312 -4.78 28.59 6.26
C ALA A 312 -4.40 27.11 6.18
N PHE A 313 -3.61 26.73 5.18
CA PHE A 313 -3.20 25.34 4.98
C PHE A 313 -2.24 24.85 6.07
N ASN A 314 -1.31 25.69 6.52
CA ASN A 314 -0.33 25.33 7.54
C ASN A 314 -0.86 25.40 8.98
N ARG A 315 -2.13 25.84 9.16
CA ARG A 315 -2.72 25.98 10.49
C ARG A 315 -2.80 24.62 11.19
N GLY A 316 -2.09 24.50 12.32
CA GLY A 316 -2.08 23.29 13.15
C GLY A 316 -1.10 22.20 12.68
N ARG A 317 -0.32 22.44 11.62
CA ARG A 317 0.73 21.51 11.17
C ARG A 317 2.02 21.71 11.96
N PRO A 318 2.73 20.63 12.33
CA PRO A 318 4.06 20.74 12.92
C PRO A 318 5.03 21.35 11.91
N ALA A 319 6.05 22.06 12.39
CA ALA A 319 6.98 22.82 11.55
C ALA A 319 7.62 21.99 10.42
N ARG A 320 7.94 20.72 10.70
CA ARG A 320 8.53 19.77 9.72
C ARG A 320 7.61 19.40 8.55
N ASP A 321 6.31 19.60 8.69
CA ASP A 321 5.29 19.22 7.70
C ASP A 321 4.61 20.44 7.06
N GLN A 322 5.12 21.65 7.33
CA GLN A 322 4.60 22.90 6.76
C GLN A 322 4.94 23.03 5.27
N PHE A 323 3.94 23.38 4.49
CA PHE A 323 4.07 23.69 3.08
C PHE A 323 4.59 25.12 2.89
N THR A 324 5.87 25.25 2.58
CA THR A 324 6.58 26.53 2.50
C THR A 324 7.32 26.69 1.17
N PRO A 325 6.60 26.76 0.02
CA PRO A 325 7.21 26.76 -1.31
C PRO A 325 8.23 27.89 -1.54
N TYR A 326 8.09 29.02 -0.84
CA TYR A 326 8.87 30.24 -1.08
C TYR A 326 9.92 30.58 -0.02
N ALA A 327 10.13 29.74 0.99
CA ALA A 327 11.05 30.06 2.09
C ALA A 327 12.51 30.23 1.64
N ALA A 328 13.01 29.40 0.71
CA ALA A 328 14.40 29.43 0.26
C ALA A 328 14.77 30.74 -0.47
N VAL A 329 13.89 31.24 -1.34
CA VAL A 329 14.12 32.46 -2.15
C VAL A 329 14.20 33.71 -1.26
N ALA A 330 13.51 33.72 -0.12
CA ALA A 330 13.54 34.83 0.82
C ALA A 330 14.91 34.98 1.51
N HIS A 331 15.61 33.88 1.76
CA HIS A 331 16.95 33.91 2.36
C HIS A 331 18.01 34.44 1.39
N GLU A 332 17.97 34.02 0.12
CA GLU A 332 18.89 34.50 -0.92
C GLU A 332 18.70 35.99 -1.23
N SER A 333 17.44 36.44 -1.34
CA SER A 333 17.12 37.85 -1.58
C SER A 333 17.56 38.77 -0.42
N ARG A 334 17.57 38.24 0.82
CA ARG A 334 18.04 38.98 1.99
C ARG A 334 19.57 39.06 2.04
N ALA A 335 20.27 38.00 1.65
CA ALA A 335 21.72 37.99 1.54
C ALA A 335 22.23 38.95 0.46
N ALA A 336 21.56 39.00 -0.70
CA ALA A 336 21.92 39.88 -1.81
C ALA A 336 21.66 41.39 -1.53
N ARG A 337 20.72 41.73 -0.65
CA ARG A 337 20.36 43.13 -0.30
C ARG A 337 21.12 43.70 0.90
N SER A 338 22.20 43.07 1.34
CA SER A 338 23.08 43.63 2.36
C SER A 338 24.37 44.19 1.73
N PRO A 339 24.34 45.28 0.95
CA PRO A 339 25.55 46.00 0.61
C PRO A 339 26.05 46.74 1.86
N ARG A 340 27.36 46.66 2.07
CA ARG A 340 28.10 47.38 3.12
C ARG A 340 27.97 48.89 3.00
#